data_AF-A0A928TXP3-F1
#
_entry.id   AF-A0A928TXP3-F1
#
_cell.length_a   1.000
_cell.length_b   1.000
_cell.length_c   1.000
_cell.angle_alpha   90.00
_cell.angle_beta   90.00
_cell.angle_gamma   90.00
#
_symmetry.space_group_name_H-M   'P 1'
#
loop_
_entity.id
_entity.type
_entity.pdbx_description
1 polymer ?
#
loop_
_entity_poly.entity_id
_entity_poly.type
_entity_poly.pdbx_seq_one_letter_code
_entity_poly.pdbx_strand_id
1 'polypeptide(L)' 'MTVDDVLRRWPDTAVIFRQYGLACLGCAVAPFCEVTAVASIYNLPKEQFLADLHAAIEFSRE' A
#
# COMPACT_ATOMS: atom_id res chain seq x y z
N MET A 1 9.80 3.73 1.32
CA MET A 1 8.64 4.50 1.84
C MET A 1 7.76 3.57 2.63
N THR A 2 7.32 4.02 3.80
CA THR A 2 6.49 3.20 4.70
C THR A 2 5.05 3.24 4.23
N VAL A 3 4.27 2.23 4.64
CA VAL A 3 2.84 2.17 4.30
C VAL A 3 2.11 3.42 4.80
N ASP A 4 2.41 3.89 6.02
CA ASP A 4 1.83 5.13 6.56
C ASP A 4 2.16 6.36 5.71
N ASP A 5 3.41 6.50 5.24
CA ASP A 5 3.82 7.62 4.40
C ASP A 5 3.07 7.62 3.06
N VAL A 6 2.94 6.44 2.43
CA VAL A 6 2.18 6.26 1.18
C VAL A 6 0.71 6.61 1.39
N LEU A 7 0.09 6.09 2.45
CA LEU A 7 -1.33 6.35 2.77
C LEU A 7 -1.59 7.82 3.11
N ARG A 8 -0.66 8.50 3.79
CA ARG A 8 -0.78 9.95 4.09
C ARG A 8 -0.65 10.80 2.84
N ARG A 9 0.23 10.41 1.91
CA ARG A 9 0.51 11.17 0.70
C ARG A 9 -0.51 10.90 -0.40
N TRP A 10 -1.01 9.67 -0.49
CA TRP A 10 -2.00 9.21 -1.47
C TRP A 10 -3.08 8.38 -0.77
N PRO A 11 -4.10 9.02 -0.19
CA PRO A 11 -5.14 8.33 0.57
C PRO A 11 -5.95 7.34 -0.27
N ASP A 12 -6.06 7.54 -1.59
CA ASP A 12 -6.77 6.63 -2.48
C ASP A 12 -6.12 5.24 -2.55
N THR A 13 -4.78 5.17 -2.38
CA THR A 13 -4.04 3.88 -2.36
C THR A 13 -4.53 2.93 -1.26
N ALA A 14 -5.25 3.42 -0.24
CA ALA A 14 -5.90 2.60 0.78
C ALA A 14 -6.84 1.54 0.18
N VAL A 15 -7.47 1.81 -0.97
CA VAL A 15 -8.33 0.86 -1.67
C VAL A 15 -7.55 -0.37 -2.13
N ILE A 16 -6.31 -0.19 -2.59
CA ILE A 16 -5.43 -1.26 -3.05
C ILE A 16 -5.09 -2.16 -1.85
N PHE A 17 -4.60 -1.59 -0.75
CA PHE A 17 -4.32 -2.38 0.46
C PHE A 17 -5.55 -3.20 0.91
N ARG A 18 -6.74 -2.60 0.87
CA ARG A 18 -7.99 -3.30 1.20
C ARG A 18 -8.32 -4.44 0.22
N GLN A 19 -8.11 -4.26 -1.09
CA GLN A 19 -8.32 -5.31 -2.10
C GLN A 19 -7.41 -6.52 -1.89
N TYR A 20 -6.18 -6.29 -1.46
CA TYR A 20 -5.23 -7.36 -1.12
C TYR A 20 -5.42 -7.94 0.29
N GLY A 21 -6.52 -7.60 0.98
CA GLY A 21 -6.86 -8.13 2.30
C GLY A 21 -6.01 -7.55 3.44
N LEU A 22 -5.28 -6.46 3.20
CA LEU A 22 -4.44 -5.82 4.19
C LEU A 22 -5.26 -4.79 4.97
N ALA A 23 -5.41 -5.01 6.27
CA ALA A 23 -6.01 -4.05 7.20
C ALA A 23 -4.97 -2.99 7.65
N CYS A 24 -4.27 -2.36 6.70
CA CYS A 24 -3.22 -1.38 7.01
C CYS A 24 -3.77 -0.11 7.70
N LEU A 25 -5.04 0.23 7.48
CA LEU A 25 -5.72 1.32 8.18
C LEU A 25 -5.90 0.97 9.66
N GLY A 26 -5.07 1.57 10.52
CA GLY A 26 -5.07 1.33 11.96
C GLY A 26 -4.06 0.26 12.42
N CYS A 27 -3.23 -0.27 11.53
CA CYS A 27 -2.17 -1.20 11.93
C CYS A 27 -1.02 -0.43 12.60
N ALA A 28 -0.69 -0.78 13.85
CA ALA A 28 0.38 -0.14 14.61
C ALA A 28 1.77 -0.24 13.94
N VAL A 29 1.95 -1.17 13.00
CA VAL A 29 3.21 -1.41 12.28
C VAL A 29 3.30 -0.61 10.98
N ALA A 30 2.20 -0.05 10.46
CA ALA A 30 2.17 0.69 9.19
C ALA A 30 3.23 1.80 9.06
N PRO A 31 3.55 2.61 10.10
CA PRO A 31 4.60 3.64 9.99
C PRO A 31 6.03 3.08 9.99
N PHE A 32 6.21 1.80 10.30
CA PHE A 32 7.51 1.12 10.29
C PHE A 32 7.62 0.09 9.16
N CYS A 33 6.52 -0.24 8.49
CA CYS A 33 6.47 -1.26 7.46
C CYS A 33 6.77 -0.65 6.09
N GLU A 34 7.82 -1.12 5.43
CA GLU A 34 8.13 -0.76 4.03
C GLU A 34 7.07 -1.32 3.09
N VAL A 35 6.53 -0.48 2.20
CA VAL A 35 5.47 -0.90 1.26
C VAL A 35 5.89 -2.06 0.35
N THR A 36 7.17 -2.11 0.00
CA THR A 36 7.77 -3.17 -0.82
C THR A 36 7.96 -4.47 -0.03
N ALA A 37 8.13 -4.38 1.28
CA ALA A 37 8.29 -5.53 2.17
C ALA A 37 6.94 -6.18 2.48
N VAL A 38 5.85 -5.41 2.53
CA VAL A 38 4.48 -5.93 2.72
C VAL A 38 4.17 -7.06 1.74
N ALA A 39 4.50 -6.90 0.46
CA ALA A 39 4.24 -7.93 -0.53
C ALA A 39 4.95 -9.26 -0.20
N SER A 40 6.19 -9.20 0.29
CA SER A 40 6.93 -10.40 0.70
C SER A 40 6.42 -10.98 2.03
N ILE A 41 6.10 -10.13 3.03
CA ILE A 41 5.64 -10.56 4.36
C ILE A 41 4.28 -11.27 4.27
N TYR A 42 3.38 -10.73 3.45
CA TYR A 42 2.03 -11.25 3.28
C TYR A 42 1.90 -12.19 2.07
N ASN A 43 3.03 -12.58 1.46
CA ASN A 43 3.09 -13.49 0.32
C ASN A 43 2.15 -13.09 -0.85
N LEU A 44 2.07 -11.80 -1.11
CA LEU A 44 1.29 -11.19 -2.19
C LEU A 44 2.10 -11.19 -3.50
N PRO A 45 1.42 -11.16 -4.66
CA PRO A 45 2.10 -10.98 -5.95
C PRO A 45 2.73 -9.59 -6.03
N LYS A 46 4.03 -9.50 -5.70
CA LYS A 46 4.76 -8.23 -5.57
C LYS A 46 4.65 -7.33 -6.81
N GLU A 47 4.84 -7.90 -7.99
CA GLU A 47 4.78 -7.12 -9.25
C GLU A 47 3.38 -6.55 -9.49
N GLN A 48 2.33 -7.35 -9.29
CA GLN A 48 0.95 -6.92 -9.47
C GLN A 48 0.56 -5.87 -8.41
N PHE A 49 0.90 -6.11 -7.15
CA PHE A 49 0.64 -5.17 -6.06
C PHE A 49 1.29 -3.80 -6.29
N LEU A 50 2.55 -3.77 -6.74
CA LEU A 50 3.25 -2.52 -7.02
C LEU A 50 2.68 -1.81 -8.26
N ALA A 51 2.24 -2.55 -9.28
CA ALA A 51 1.59 -1.97 -10.45
C ALA A 51 0.24 -1.32 -10.10
N ASP A 52 -0.61 -2.01 -9.34
CA ASP A 52 -1.88 -1.48 -8.83
C ASP A 52 -1.67 -0.26 -7.93
N LEU A 53 -0.66 -0.31 -7.05
CA LEU A 53 -0.31 0.82 -6.19
C LEU A 53 0.13 2.04 -7.00
N HIS A 54 0.97 1.85 -8.03
CA HIS A 54 1.38 2.93 -8.93
C HIS A 54 0.18 3.52 -9.68
N ALA A 55 -0.71 2.68 -10.20
CA ALA A 55 -1.91 3.16 -10.90
C ALA A 55 -2.80 4.03 -9.98
N ALA A 56 -3.00 3.61 -8.71
CA ALA A 56 -3.74 4.38 -7.73
C ALA A 56 -3.05 5.71 -7.34
N ILE A 57 -1.71 5.73 -7.31
CA ILE A 57 -0.92 6.95 -7.10
C ILE A 57 -1.10 7.91 -8.27
N GLU A 58 -1.09 7.42 -9.51
CA GLU A 58 -1.32 8.25 -10.69
C GLU A 58 -2.73 8.83 -10.70
N PHE A 59 -3.74 8.02 -10.39
CA PHE A 59 -5.13 8.46 -10.28
C PHE A 59 -5.34 9.51 -9.17
N SER A 60 -4.64 9.39 -8.04
CA SER A 60 -4.70 10.37 -6.94
C SER A 60 -4.13 11.75 -7.28
N ARG A 61 -3.37 11.88 -8.38
CA ARG A 61 -2.74 13.14 -8.79
C ARG A 61 -3.62 13.99 -9.72
N GLU A 62 -4.78 13.46 -10.13
CA GLU A 62 -5.74 14.09 -11.04
C GLU A 62 -6.80 14.93 -10.31
#